data_AF-A0A2G2BRL3-F1
#
_entry.id   AF-A0A2G2BRL3-F1
#
_cell.length_a   1.000
_cell.length_b   1.000
_cell.length_c   1.000
_cell.angle_alpha   90.00
_cell.angle_beta   90.00
_cell.angle_gamma   90.00
#
_symmetry.space_group_name_H-M   'P 1'
#
loop_
_entity.id
_entity.type
_entity.pdbx_description
1 polymer ?
#
loop_
_entity_poly.entity_id
_entity_poly.type
_entity_poly.pdbx_seq_one_letter_code
_entity_poly.pdbx_strand_id
1 'polypeptide(L)' 'MLSIDVIIHLSVNECLAHYEGQYDNVRTRSVDGRWVVFPAQALRRVVGEEGVHGVFRLTFTEQGRFHDIVPLNRR' A
#
# COMPACT_ATOMS: atom_id res chain seq x y z
N MET A 1 -12.32 13.46 -3.62
CA MET A 1 -11.52 12.26 -3.29
C MET A 1 -10.20 12.68 -2.65
N LEU A 2 -9.83 12.05 -1.54
CA LEU A 2 -8.58 12.33 -0.82
C LEU A 2 -7.49 11.36 -1.31
N SER A 3 -6.24 11.82 -1.38
CA SER A 3 -5.12 10.97 -1.75
C SER A 3 -3.86 11.28 -0.96
N ILE A 4 -3.00 10.29 -0.81
CA ILE A 4 -1.69 10.42 -0.18
C ILE A 4 -0.70 9.49 -0.87
N ASP A 5 0.51 10.00 -1.05
CA ASP A 5 1.59 9.25 -1.68
C ASP A 5 2.42 8.59 -0.58
N VAL A 6 2.63 7.27 -0.71
CA VAL A 6 3.33 6.43 0.26
C VAL A 6 4.50 5.72 -0.36
N ILE A 7 5.52 5.48 0.45
CA ILE A 7 6.70 4.71 0.07
C ILE A 7 6.49 3.30 0.63
N ILE A 8 6.56 2.28 -0.20
CA ILE A 8 6.43 0.88 0.23
C ILE A 8 7.70 0.13 -0.17
N HIS A 9 8.23 -0.63 0.78
CA HIS A 9 9.35 -1.56 0.60
C HIS A 9 8.99 -2.84 1.34
N LEU A 10 8.37 -3.77 0.61
CA LEU A 10 7.98 -5.08 1.12
C LEU A 10 8.51 -6.14 0.17
N SER A 11 9.36 -7.02 0.67
CA SER A 11 9.79 -8.23 -0.04
C SER A 11 8.61 -9.18 -0.28
N VAL A 12 8.78 -10.14 -1.18
CA VAL A 12 7.79 -11.21 -1.42
C VAL A 12 7.49 -11.98 -0.13
N ASN A 13 8.50 -12.25 0.72
CA ASN A 13 8.30 -12.99 1.97
C ASN A 13 7.47 -12.18 2.99
N GLU A 14 7.71 -10.87 3.10
CA GLU A 14 6.90 -9.99 3.94
C GLU A 14 5.48 -9.83 3.40
N CYS A 15 5.36 -9.80 2.07
CA CYS A 15 4.07 -9.90 1.39
C CYS A 15 3.38 -11.20 1.80
N LEU A 16 4.02 -12.37 1.68
CA LEU A 16 3.47 -13.70 2.01
C LEU A 16 2.97 -13.80 3.45
N ALA A 17 3.68 -13.21 4.42
CA ALA A 17 3.22 -13.13 5.81
C ALA A 17 1.90 -12.32 5.97
N HIS A 18 1.65 -11.34 5.09
CA HIS A 18 0.36 -10.66 5.01
C HIS A 18 -0.74 -11.49 4.30
N TYR A 19 -0.38 -12.47 3.46
CA TYR A 19 -1.35 -13.30 2.73
C TYR A 19 -1.93 -14.45 3.56
N GLU A 20 -1.24 -14.91 4.61
CA GLU A 20 -1.73 -15.98 5.50
C GLU A 20 -2.82 -15.52 6.49
N GLY A 21 -3.32 -14.28 6.37
CA GLY A 21 -4.36 -13.76 7.26
C GLY A 21 -3.85 -13.33 8.64
N GLN A 22 -2.54 -13.22 8.83
CA GLN A 22 -1.96 -12.79 10.11
C GLN A 22 -2.08 -11.29 10.37
N TYR A 23 -2.37 -10.47 9.33
CA TYR A 23 -2.44 -9.01 9.45
C TYR A 23 -3.55 -8.41 8.59
N ASP A 24 -4.47 -7.68 9.20
CA ASP A 24 -5.57 -6.99 8.49
C ASP A 24 -5.12 -5.74 7.73
N ASN A 25 -4.05 -5.10 8.21
CA ASN A 25 -3.63 -3.79 7.74
C ASN A 25 -2.12 -3.69 7.52
N VAL A 26 -1.74 -2.85 6.57
CA VAL A 26 -0.37 -2.43 6.30
C VAL A 26 -0.19 -1.03 6.85
N ARG A 27 0.88 -0.83 7.62
CA ARG A 27 1.30 0.48 8.11
C ARG A 27 2.54 0.93 7.36
N THR A 28 2.49 2.11 6.76
CA THR A 28 3.61 2.70 6.02
C THR A 28 3.74 4.20 6.27
N ARG A 29 4.79 4.83 5.74
CA ARG A 29 4.97 6.28 5.73
C ARG A 29 4.60 6.88 4.39
N SER A 30 3.98 8.05 4.46
CA SER A 30 3.84 8.93 3.31
C SER A 30 5.16 9.61 2.95
N VAL A 31 5.22 10.15 1.74
CA VAL A 31 6.36 10.98 1.28
C VAL A 31 6.59 12.22 2.14
N ASP A 32 5.55 12.72 2.82
CA ASP A 32 5.60 13.85 3.74
C ASP A 32 5.82 13.45 5.21
N GLY A 33 6.04 12.16 5.49
CA GLY A 33 6.44 11.65 6.81
C GLY A 33 5.29 11.27 7.75
N ARG A 34 4.03 11.40 7.33
CA ARG A 34 2.86 10.92 8.08
C ARG A 34 2.76 9.39 8.07
N TRP A 35 2.21 8.83 9.13
CA TRP A 35 1.84 7.42 9.15
C TRP A 35 0.51 7.20 8.41
N VAL A 36 0.47 6.15 7.60
CA VAL A 36 -0.71 5.75 6.83
C VAL A 36 -0.98 4.27 7.07
N VAL A 37 -2.24 3.92 7.24
CA VAL A 37 -2.71 2.55 7.42
C VAL A 37 -3.76 2.23 6.38
N PHE A 38 -3.66 1.08 5.74
CA PHE A 38 -4.62 0.62 4.73
C PHE A 38 -4.75 -0.92 4.73
N PRO A 39 -5.81 -1.49 4.15
CA PRO A 39 -6.04 -2.93 4.19
C PRO A 39 -4.93 -3.73 3.48
N ALA A 40 -4.43 -4.79 4.11
CA ALA A 40 -3.32 -5.58 3.57
C ALA A 40 -3.65 -6.22 2.21
N GLN A 41 -4.91 -6.60 2.00
CA GLN A 41 -5.42 -7.11 0.73
C GLN A 41 -5.24 -6.16 -0.47
N ALA A 42 -5.00 -4.86 -0.24
CA ALA A 42 -4.74 -3.91 -1.31
C ALA A 42 -3.38 -4.15 -1.99
N LEU A 43 -2.39 -4.72 -1.27
CA LEU A 43 -1.08 -5.05 -1.85
C LEU A 43 -1.19 -6.02 -3.03
N ARG A 44 -2.24 -6.85 -3.07
CA ARG A 44 -2.53 -7.79 -4.18
C ARG A 44 -2.63 -7.10 -5.55
N ARG A 45 -3.03 -5.82 -5.57
CA ARG A 45 -3.19 -5.05 -6.82
C ARG A 45 -1.87 -4.56 -7.39
N VAL A 46 -0.82 -4.49 -6.58
CA VAL A 46 0.44 -3.83 -6.92
C VAL A 46 1.69 -4.67 -6.69
N VAL A 47 1.56 -5.85 -6.08
CA VAL A 47 2.65 -6.81 -5.92
C VAL A 47 3.19 -7.27 -7.26
N GLY A 48 4.51 -7.23 -7.43
CA GLY A 48 5.24 -7.81 -8.55
C GLY A 48 6.06 -9.03 -8.12
N GLU A 49 6.87 -9.58 -9.04
CA GLU A 49 7.69 -10.78 -8.79
C GLU A 49 8.65 -10.61 -7.60
N GLU A 50 9.18 -9.39 -7.38
CA GLU A 50 10.12 -9.08 -6.30
C GLU A 50 9.44 -8.49 -5.03
N GLY A 51 8.11 -8.43 -5.01
CA GLY A 51 7.32 -7.84 -3.92
C GLY A 51 6.73 -6.47 -4.29
N VAL A 52 6.55 -5.60 -3.29
CA VAL A 52 5.97 -4.25 -3.46
C VAL A 52 7.03 -3.22 -3.12
N HIS A 53 7.55 -2.56 -4.16
CA HIS A 53 8.61 -1.56 -4.02
C HIS A 53 8.29 -0.29 -4.81
N GLY A 54 8.45 0.87 -4.17
CA GLY A 54 8.36 2.17 -4.81
C GLY A 54 7.33 3.09 -4.19
N VAL A 55 6.91 4.09 -4.96
CA VAL A 55 5.96 5.11 -4.52
C VAL A 55 4.58 4.79 -5.10
N PHE A 56 3.58 4.78 -4.21
CA PHE A 56 2.20 4.47 -4.54
C PHE A 56 1.28 5.60 -4.10
N ARG A 57 0.26 5.87 -4.89
CA ARG A 57 -0.83 6.76 -4.50
C ARG A 57 -1.96 5.94 -3.93
N LEU A 58 -2.29 6.20 -2.66
CA LEU A 58 -3.52 5.71 -2.06
C LEU A 58 -4.62 6.73 -2.29
N THR A 59 -5.80 6.27 -2.67
CA THR A 59 -7.01 7.09 -2.72
C THR A 59 -8.02 6.62 -1.69
N PHE A 60 -8.76 7.56 -1.14
CA PHE A 60 -9.78 7.32 -0.13
C PHE A 60 -11.10 7.98 -0.55
N THR A 61 -12.20 7.38 -0.12
CA THR A 61 -13.53 8.00 -0.19
C THR A 61 -13.58 9.23 0.70
N GLU A 62 -14.61 10.06 0.53
CA GLU A 62 -14.82 11.25 1.38
C GLU A 62 -15.05 10.89 2.85
N GLN A 63 -15.46 9.64 3.12
CA GLN A 63 -15.64 9.09 4.46
C GLN A 63 -14.33 8.50 5.03
N GLY A 64 -13.19 8.69 4.35
CA GLY A 64 -11.88 8.21 4.78
C GLY A 64 -11.65 6.70 4.58
N ARG A 65 -12.52 6.01 3.84
CA ARG A 65 -12.32 4.57 3.55
C ARG A 65 -11.34 4.39 2.41
N PHE A 66 -10.45 3.41 2.52
CA PHE A 66 -9.55 3.04 1.43
C PHE A 66 -10.35 2.71 0.17
N HIS A 67 -9.94 3.28 -0.96
CA HIS A 67 -10.59 3.11 -2.25
C HIS A 67 -9.66 2.40 -3.26
N ASP A 68 -8.44 2.92 -3.45
CA ASP A 68 -7.51 2.34 -4.43
C ASP A 68 -6.03 2.59 -4.11
N ILE A 69 -5.17 1.79 -4.73
CA ILE A 69 -3.70 1.90 -4.69
C ILE A 69 -3.15 1.76 -6.11
N VAL A 70 -2.37 2.75 -6.56
CA VAL A 70 -1.73 2.72 -7.88
C VAL A 70 -0.25 3.10 -7.78
N PRO A 71 0.64 2.45 -8.55
CA PRO A 71 2.04 2.88 -8.64
C PRO A 71 2.12 4.26 -9.30
N LEU A 72 2.96 5.15 -8.77
CA LEU A 72 3.16 6.48 -9.36
C LEU A 72 4.22 6.49 -10.47
N ASN A 73 5.08 5.48 -10.54
CA ASN A 73 6.01 5.29 -11.65
C ASN A 73 5.88 3.88 -12.22
N ARG A 74 5.28 3.79 -13.40
CA ARG A 74 5.62 2.78 -14.42
C ARG A 74 5.86 3.54 -15.72
N ARG A 75 7.11 3.91 -15.96
CA ARG A 75 7.61 4.18 -17.32
C ARG A 75 8.25 2.90 -17.83
#